data_AF-A0A124HLH9-F1
#
_entry.id   AF-A0A124HLH9-F1
#
_cell.length_a   1.000
_cell.length_b   1.000
_cell.length_c   1.000
_cell.angle_alpha   90.00
_cell.angle_beta   90.00
_cell.angle_gamma   90.00
#
_symmetry.space_group_name_H-M   'P 1'
#
loop_
_entity.id
_entity.type
_entity.pdbx_description
1 polymer ?
#
loop_
_entity_poly.entity_id
_entity_poly.type
_entity_poly.pdbx_seq_one_letter_code
_entity_poly.pdbx_strand_id
1 'polypeptide(L)'
;MTVTATSVDQSDQLQPRRTSGARGGRLLRLVPAAASALCGVLLYVSFPPRPLWWLALPAFAGFGWVLRGRSWKAALGLGYLFGLGFLLPLLVWTSVEVGPLPWLALVAIEAIFVALVGVGVAAVSRLPAWPVWAAAVWTAGEAARARVPFQGFPWGKVAFGQADGVFLPLAAVGGTPVLGFAVVLCGFGLYEAGRLIAERRRNRVVRRAAATAALLSVAVPVVGAVAARALVSDSAEDGTATVALIQGNVPRAGLEFNAQRRAVLDYHARETHKLAADVRAGKVAKPDYVLWPENSSDIDPFEYADAAAVIEEAAKDIGVPISVGSVVERDGKLLNEQILWDPVKGATQTYDKRQIQPFGEYLPLRSLVGAINKSWTEMARQDFSRGTEPGVFDIDGAKVGLATCYEAAFDWAVRDTVTHGAEMISVPSNNATFDRSEMTYQQLAMSRIRAVEHSRTVTVPVTSGVSAVILPDGRITQKTGMFVPAYLVQKVPLRTSTTPATELGILPEIALVLVAAGGIGWAIGSGLRARRAGDA
;
A
#
# COMPACT_ATOMS: atom_id res chain seq x y z
N MET A 1 100.99 25.15 2.50
CA MET A 1 99.86 25.90 1.92
C MET A 1 98.66 24.95 1.91
N THR A 2 97.88 24.94 2.99
CA THR A 2 96.63 25.69 3.27
C THR A 2 95.38 24.99 2.71
N VAL A 3 94.54 24.56 3.65
CA VAL A 3 93.20 23.99 3.53
C VAL A 3 92.20 25.02 2.98
N THR A 4 91.19 24.59 2.22
CA THR A 4 89.92 25.32 1.99
C THR A 4 88.90 24.32 1.41
N ALA A 5 87.93 23.83 2.19
CA ALA A 5 86.64 24.41 2.57
C ALA A 5 85.51 24.10 1.56
N THR A 6 84.51 23.36 2.06
CA THR A 6 83.22 23.02 1.46
C THR A 6 82.30 24.22 1.33
N SER A 7 81.51 24.30 0.26
CA SER A 7 80.27 25.11 0.20
C SER A 7 79.06 24.22 -0.09
N VAL A 8 78.04 24.42 0.73
CA VAL A 8 76.70 23.84 0.69
C VAL A 8 75.80 24.70 -0.21
N ASP A 9 74.65 24.14 -0.58
CA ASP A 9 73.46 24.75 -1.21
C ASP A 9 73.34 24.76 -2.74
N GLN A 10 72.60 23.77 -3.26
CA GLN A 10 71.57 24.06 -4.25
C GLN A 10 70.31 23.22 -3.99
N SER A 11 69.23 23.95 -3.69
CA SER A 11 67.89 23.49 -3.40
C SER A 11 67.03 23.33 -4.66
N ASP A 12 66.19 22.30 -4.63
CA ASP A 12 65.01 21.93 -5.42
C ASP A 12 64.53 22.82 -6.59
N GLN A 13 64.29 22.16 -7.73
CA GLN A 13 63.08 22.41 -8.53
C GLN A 13 62.42 21.08 -8.93
N LEU A 14 61.66 20.50 -8.00
CA LEU A 14 60.60 19.55 -8.35
C LEU A 14 59.46 20.31 -9.02
N GLN A 15 59.27 20.10 -10.32
CA GLN A 15 58.11 20.63 -11.04
C GLN A 15 56.80 20.14 -10.41
N PRO A 16 55.83 21.02 -10.12
CA PRO A 16 54.55 20.61 -9.58
C PRO A 16 53.74 19.86 -10.64
N ARG A 17 53.57 18.55 -10.41
CA ARG A 17 52.72 17.66 -11.21
C ARG A 17 51.26 18.15 -11.11
N ARG A 18 50.74 18.78 -12.17
CA ARG A 18 49.34 19.23 -12.26
C ARG A 18 48.38 18.06 -12.04
N THR A 19 47.68 18.06 -10.91
CA THR A 19 46.64 17.08 -10.54
C THR A 19 45.29 17.45 -11.17
N SER A 20 45.12 17.26 -12.48
CA SER A 20 43.81 17.46 -13.14
C SER A 20 42.84 16.28 -13.01
N GLY A 21 43.20 15.17 -12.34
CA GLY A 21 42.37 13.94 -12.27
C GLY A 21 41.41 13.80 -11.07
N ALA A 22 41.47 14.70 -10.07
CA ALA A 22 40.78 14.46 -8.79
C ALA A 22 39.26 14.71 -8.81
N ARG A 23 38.75 15.57 -9.71
CA ARG A 23 37.32 15.90 -9.79
C ARG A 23 36.50 14.81 -10.50
N GLY A 24 37.01 14.26 -11.61
CA GLY A 24 36.33 13.19 -12.36
C GLY A 24 36.16 11.88 -11.58
N GLY A 25 37.17 11.50 -10.79
CA GLY A 25 37.10 10.31 -9.93
C GLY A 25 36.14 10.43 -8.73
N ARG A 26 35.83 11.65 -8.28
CA ARG A 26 34.84 11.90 -7.20
C ARG A 26 33.40 11.83 -7.72
N LEU A 27 33.13 12.39 -8.90
CA LEU A 27 31.81 12.34 -9.55
C LEU A 27 31.37 10.91 -9.88
N LEU A 28 32.31 10.07 -10.37
CA LEU A 28 32.04 8.65 -10.64
C LEU A 28 31.66 7.85 -9.39
N ARG A 29 32.08 8.29 -8.19
CA ARG A 29 31.70 7.65 -6.90
C ARG A 29 30.27 7.97 -6.47
N LEU A 30 29.67 9.04 -6.99
CA LEU A 30 28.28 9.41 -6.70
C LEU A 30 27.26 8.69 -7.59
N VAL A 31 27.70 8.12 -8.72
CA VAL A 31 26.84 7.43 -9.68
C VAL A 31 25.96 6.35 -9.02
N PRO A 32 26.47 5.44 -8.17
CA PRO A 32 25.62 4.44 -7.52
C PRO A 32 24.59 5.05 -6.57
N ALA A 33 24.94 6.12 -5.86
CA ALA A 33 24.02 6.81 -4.95
C ALA A 33 22.89 7.50 -5.72
N ALA A 34 23.22 8.26 -6.78
CA ALA A 34 22.24 8.90 -7.64
C ALA A 34 21.35 7.86 -8.35
N ALA A 35 21.94 6.79 -8.85
CA ALA A 35 21.18 5.70 -9.47
C ALA A 35 20.23 5.01 -8.48
N SER A 36 20.66 4.79 -7.23
CA SER A 36 19.80 4.18 -6.21
C SER A 36 18.59 5.05 -5.89
N ALA A 37 18.80 6.36 -5.67
CA ALA A 37 17.71 7.31 -5.46
C ALA A 37 16.77 7.39 -6.67
N LEU A 38 17.32 7.44 -7.90
CA LEU A 38 16.53 7.45 -9.12
C LEU A 38 15.71 6.16 -9.28
N CYS A 39 16.25 5.00 -8.94
CA CYS A 39 15.50 3.75 -8.95
C CYS A 39 14.33 3.80 -7.94
N GLY A 40 14.53 4.41 -6.77
CA GLY A 40 13.44 4.69 -5.83
C GLY A 40 12.36 5.60 -6.43
N VAL A 41 12.76 6.67 -7.11
CA VAL A 41 11.84 7.57 -7.83
C VAL A 41 11.08 6.83 -8.93
N LEU A 42 11.74 5.96 -9.70
CA LEU A 42 11.09 5.13 -10.72
C LEU A 42 10.06 4.19 -10.10
N LEU A 43 10.35 3.62 -8.92
CA LEU A 43 9.37 2.85 -8.18
C LEU A 43 8.18 3.72 -7.77
N TYR A 44 8.39 4.94 -7.27
CA TYR A 44 7.29 5.87 -6.97
C TYR A 44 6.43 6.18 -8.21
N VAL A 45 7.05 6.49 -9.35
CA VAL A 45 6.33 6.81 -10.59
C VAL A 45 5.52 5.60 -11.09
N SER A 46 5.89 4.38 -10.70
CA SER A 46 5.11 3.18 -10.99
C SER A 46 3.80 3.07 -10.19
N PHE A 47 3.62 3.86 -9.12
CA PHE A 47 2.41 3.84 -8.29
C PHE A 47 1.31 4.75 -8.85
N PRO A 48 0.04 4.46 -8.49
CA PRO A 48 -1.12 5.31 -8.77
C PRO A 48 -0.87 6.78 -8.38
N PRO A 49 -1.47 7.73 -9.10
CA PRO A 49 -2.50 7.56 -10.15
C PRO A 49 -1.95 7.20 -11.54
N ARG A 50 -0.65 6.97 -11.67
CA ARG A 50 0.03 6.80 -12.96
C ARG A 50 -0.11 5.35 -13.43
N PRO A 51 -0.48 5.07 -14.69
CA PRO A 51 -0.58 3.71 -15.23
C PRO A 51 0.79 3.12 -15.62
N LEU A 52 1.88 3.54 -14.96
CA LEU A 52 3.26 3.23 -15.30
C LEU A 52 3.84 2.09 -14.44
N TRP A 53 3.00 1.12 -14.07
CA TRP A 53 3.33 -0.03 -13.21
C TRP A 53 4.61 -0.76 -13.64
N TRP A 54 4.90 -0.78 -14.94
CA TRP A 54 6.06 -1.46 -15.53
C TRP A 54 7.39 -0.81 -15.14
N LEU A 55 7.41 0.43 -14.67
CA LEU A 55 8.62 1.11 -14.16
C LEU A 55 9.16 0.48 -12.87
N ALA A 56 8.36 -0.31 -12.15
CA ALA A 56 8.85 -1.12 -11.04
C ALA A 56 9.93 -2.12 -11.49
N LEU A 57 9.83 -2.66 -12.72
CA LEU A 57 10.78 -3.62 -13.26
C LEU A 57 12.19 -3.03 -13.44
N PRO A 58 12.40 -1.92 -14.20
CA PRO A 58 13.69 -1.28 -14.29
C PRO A 58 14.15 -0.67 -12.96
N ALA A 59 13.24 -0.24 -12.08
CA ALA A 59 13.61 0.21 -10.72
C ALA A 59 14.33 -0.89 -9.94
N PHE A 60 13.75 -2.10 -9.87
CA PHE A 60 14.38 -3.23 -9.19
C PHE A 60 15.60 -3.79 -9.94
N ALA A 61 15.61 -3.75 -11.28
CA ALA A 61 16.79 -4.11 -12.06
C ALA A 61 17.98 -3.20 -11.74
N GLY A 62 17.76 -1.88 -11.71
CA GLY A 62 18.77 -0.89 -11.34
C GLY A 62 19.18 -1.01 -9.87
N PHE A 63 18.25 -1.31 -8.97
CA PHE A 63 18.55 -1.56 -7.56
C PHE A 63 19.44 -2.80 -7.37
N GLY A 64 19.14 -3.88 -8.10
CA GLY A 64 19.98 -5.07 -8.16
C GLY A 64 21.39 -4.76 -8.65
N TRP A 65 21.51 -3.92 -9.69
CA TRP A 65 22.81 -3.47 -10.20
C TRP A 65 23.64 -2.69 -9.17
N VAL A 66 23.03 -1.73 -8.45
CA VAL A 66 23.78 -0.92 -7.48
C VAL A 66 24.22 -1.73 -6.26
N LEU A 67 23.42 -2.71 -5.83
CA LEU A 67 23.68 -3.51 -4.63
C LEU A 67 24.58 -4.73 -4.85
N ARG A 68 24.59 -5.31 -6.05
CA ARG A 68 25.26 -6.58 -6.31
C ARG A 68 26.74 -6.52 -5.91
N GLY A 69 27.13 -7.45 -5.04
CA GLY A 69 28.52 -7.60 -4.60
C GLY A 69 29.08 -6.47 -3.74
N ARG A 70 28.25 -5.53 -3.28
CA ARG A 70 28.65 -4.44 -2.38
C ARG A 70 28.82 -4.94 -0.93
N SER A 71 29.54 -4.15 -0.13
CA SER A 71 29.60 -4.37 1.32
C SER A 71 28.29 -3.97 1.99
N TRP A 72 28.02 -4.52 3.18
CA TRP A 72 26.82 -4.18 3.96
C TRP A 72 26.71 -2.68 4.25
N LYS A 73 27.83 -1.98 4.51
CA LYS A 73 27.85 -0.53 4.74
C LYS A 73 27.38 0.26 3.52
N ALA A 74 27.88 -0.12 2.34
CA ALA A 74 27.45 0.52 1.08
C ALA A 74 25.99 0.19 0.77
N ALA A 75 25.57 -1.07 0.97
CA ALA A 75 24.20 -1.50 0.75
C ALA A 75 23.19 -0.78 1.66
N LEU A 76 23.57 -0.52 2.92
CA LEU A 76 22.76 0.25 3.86
C LEU A 76 22.50 1.67 3.34
N GLY A 77 23.55 2.40 2.94
CA GLY A 77 23.39 3.76 2.42
C GLY A 77 22.65 3.82 1.08
N LEU A 78 22.92 2.87 0.17
CA LEU A 78 22.24 2.79 -1.13
C LEU A 78 20.77 2.42 -0.97
N GLY A 79 20.46 1.44 -0.12
CA GLY A 79 19.09 1.07 0.22
C GLY A 79 18.33 2.20 0.89
N TYR A 80 18.98 2.98 1.77
CA TYR A 80 18.38 4.18 2.36
C TYR A 80 18.03 5.22 1.30
N LEU A 81 18.94 5.51 0.37
CA LEU A 81 18.69 6.45 -0.74
C LEU A 81 17.58 5.97 -1.70
N PHE A 82 17.50 4.67 -1.96
CA PHE A 82 16.39 4.07 -2.71
C PHE A 82 15.07 4.28 -1.96
N GLY A 83 15.05 3.97 -0.65
CA GLY A 83 13.90 4.16 0.22
C GLY A 83 13.43 5.61 0.24
N LEU A 84 14.34 6.57 0.39
CA LEU A 84 14.01 8.01 0.33
C LEU A 84 13.46 8.41 -1.04
N GLY A 85 14.09 7.98 -2.14
CA GLY A 85 13.62 8.30 -3.49
C GLY A 85 12.21 7.77 -3.77
N PHE A 86 11.84 6.65 -3.15
CA PHE A 86 10.52 6.04 -3.26
C PHE A 86 9.49 6.66 -2.31
N LEU A 87 9.79 6.67 -1.01
CA LEU A 87 8.80 6.93 0.04
C LEU A 87 8.54 8.42 0.27
N LEU A 88 9.54 9.28 0.01
CA LEU A 88 9.37 10.72 0.14
C LEU A 88 8.21 11.25 -0.74
N PRO A 89 8.22 11.05 -2.07
CA PRO A 89 7.11 11.49 -2.90
C PRO A 89 5.84 10.65 -2.72
N LEU A 90 5.95 9.34 -2.40
CA LEU A 90 4.78 8.48 -2.22
C LEU A 90 3.90 8.90 -1.04
N LEU A 91 4.54 9.26 0.09
CA LEU A 91 3.87 9.52 1.36
C LEU A 91 3.63 11.02 1.61
N VAL A 92 3.89 11.89 0.63
CA VAL A 92 3.73 13.35 0.80
C VAL A 92 2.32 13.76 1.24
N TRP A 93 1.31 12.96 0.91
CA TRP A 93 -0.07 13.20 1.34
C TRP A 93 -0.23 13.18 2.86
N THR A 94 0.62 12.48 3.62
CA THR A 94 0.53 12.48 5.10
C THR A 94 0.89 13.84 5.69
N SER A 95 1.67 14.67 4.97
CA SER A 95 2.01 16.01 5.46
C SER A 95 0.81 16.96 5.49
N VAL A 96 -0.28 16.63 4.78
CA VAL A 96 -1.53 17.41 4.79
C VAL A 96 -2.23 17.30 6.13
N GLU A 97 -2.22 16.11 6.74
CA GLU A 97 -2.85 15.83 8.02
C GLU A 97 -1.96 16.24 9.20
N VAL A 98 -0.75 15.70 9.26
CA VAL A 98 0.12 15.80 10.44
C VAL A 98 1.26 16.81 10.29
N GLY A 99 1.36 17.47 9.13
CA GLY A 99 2.41 18.43 8.83
C GLY A 99 3.72 17.81 8.30
N PRO A 100 4.69 18.65 7.88
CA PRO A 100 5.89 18.18 7.20
C PRO A 100 6.87 17.40 8.11
N LEU A 101 6.93 17.73 9.41
CA LEU A 101 7.88 17.08 10.32
C LEU A 101 7.54 15.60 10.56
N PRO A 102 6.30 15.22 10.95
CA PRO A 102 5.95 13.80 11.09
C PRO A 102 6.03 13.03 9.78
N TRP A 103 5.68 13.65 8.63
CA TRP A 103 5.87 13.04 7.32
C TRP A 103 7.35 12.69 7.04
N LEU A 104 8.27 13.65 7.23
CA LEU A 104 9.70 13.40 7.03
C LEU A 104 10.25 12.35 8.00
N ALA A 105 9.77 12.34 9.25
CA ALA A 105 10.14 11.33 10.23
C ALA A 105 9.65 9.92 9.82
N LEU A 106 8.40 9.81 9.36
CA LEU A 106 7.84 8.56 8.82
C LEU A 106 8.70 8.06 7.65
N VAL A 107 8.97 8.91 6.66
CA VAL A 107 9.81 8.57 5.49
C VAL A 107 11.21 8.12 5.91
N ALA A 108 11.83 8.81 6.86
CA ALA A 108 13.17 8.45 7.35
C ALA A 108 13.17 7.06 8.03
N ILE A 109 12.16 6.77 8.87
CA ILE A 109 12.03 5.46 9.52
C ILE A 109 11.75 4.36 8.50
N GLU A 110 10.83 4.59 7.58
CA GLU A 110 10.47 3.62 6.53
C GLU A 110 11.66 3.35 5.58
N ALA A 111 12.47 4.36 5.27
CA ALA A 111 13.69 4.20 4.50
C ALA A 111 14.76 3.35 5.23
N ILE A 112 14.76 3.29 6.56
CA ILE A 112 15.64 2.37 7.31
C ILE A 112 15.24 0.91 7.03
N PHE A 113 13.95 0.58 7.01
CA PHE A 113 13.52 -0.77 6.63
C PHE A 113 14.00 -1.14 5.23
N VAL A 114 13.86 -0.23 4.26
CA VAL A 114 14.37 -0.43 2.89
C VAL A 114 15.90 -0.56 2.86
N ALA A 115 16.62 0.19 3.70
CA ALA A 115 18.06 0.06 3.85
C ALA A 115 18.48 -1.32 4.37
N LEU A 116 17.77 -1.85 5.36
CA LEU A 116 18.03 -3.20 5.91
C LEU A 116 17.73 -4.29 4.88
N VAL A 117 16.65 -4.15 4.11
CA VAL A 117 16.36 -5.02 2.95
C VAL A 117 17.49 -4.94 1.93
N GLY A 118 18.00 -3.75 1.63
CA GLY A 118 19.15 -3.55 0.74
C GLY A 118 20.40 -4.31 1.20
N VAL A 119 20.67 -4.33 2.51
CA VAL A 119 21.74 -5.14 3.10
C VAL A 119 21.52 -6.63 2.85
N GLY A 120 20.30 -7.13 3.09
CA GLY A 120 19.94 -8.52 2.82
C GLY A 120 20.08 -8.91 1.35
N VAL A 121 19.59 -8.07 0.44
CA VAL A 121 19.74 -8.24 -1.02
C VAL A 121 21.21 -8.30 -1.41
N ALA A 122 22.05 -7.39 -0.89
CA ALA A 122 23.49 -7.40 -1.16
C ALA A 122 24.15 -8.70 -0.65
N ALA A 123 23.77 -9.20 0.52
CA ALA A 123 24.28 -10.43 1.10
C ALA A 123 23.97 -11.66 0.23
N VAL A 124 22.72 -11.80 -0.22
CA VAL A 124 22.30 -12.94 -1.05
C VAL A 124 22.67 -12.80 -2.53
N SER A 125 23.08 -11.60 -2.98
CA SER A 125 23.40 -11.30 -4.38
C SER A 125 24.49 -12.20 -4.99
N ARG A 126 25.32 -12.86 -4.18
CA ARG A 126 26.39 -13.76 -4.64
C ARG A 126 25.98 -15.23 -4.74
N LEU A 127 24.80 -15.58 -4.25
CA LEU A 127 24.28 -16.95 -4.31
C LEU A 127 23.85 -17.34 -5.73
N PRO A 128 23.81 -18.64 -6.07
CA PRO A 128 23.14 -19.08 -7.28
C PRO A 128 21.65 -18.76 -7.21
N ALA A 129 21.06 -18.39 -8.35
CA ALA A 129 19.67 -17.92 -8.44
C ALA A 129 19.34 -16.77 -7.47
N TRP A 130 20.31 -15.87 -7.24
CA TRP A 130 20.16 -14.71 -6.34
C TRP A 130 18.87 -13.88 -6.52
N PRO A 131 18.26 -13.72 -7.71
CA PRO A 131 17.02 -12.97 -7.84
C PRO A 131 15.89 -13.51 -6.96
N VAL A 132 15.80 -14.84 -6.79
CA VAL A 132 14.78 -15.49 -5.96
C VAL A 132 14.97 -15.13 -4.48
N TRP A 133 16.19 -15.30 -3.97
CA TRP A 133 16.54 -14.96 -2.60
C TRP A 133 16.32 -13.47 -2.32
N ALA A 134 16.74 -12.61 -3.26
CA ALA A 134 16.62 -11.16 -3.10
C ALA A 134 15.16 -10.69 -3.13
N ALA A 135 14.32 -11.24 -4.00
CA ALA A 135 12.89 -10.94 -4.02
C ALA A 135 12.19 -11.41 -2.75
N ALA A 136 12.54 -12.58 -2.23
CA ALA A 136 12.03 -13.08 -0.95
C ALA A 136 12.44 -12.17 0.23
N VAL A 137 13.69 -11.69 0.24
CA VAL A 137 14.17 -10.71 1.24
C VAL A 137 13.38 -9.39 1.17
N TRP A 138 13.01 -8.94 -0.03
CA TRP A 138 12.12 -7.78 -0.18
C TRP A 138 10.75 -8.03 0.46
N THR A 139 10.10 -9.15 0.13
CA THR A 139 8.81 -9.54 0.73
C THR A 139 8.90 -9.64 2.25
N ALA A 140 9.98 -10.19 2.80
CA ALA A 140 10.18 -10.24 4.25
C ALA A 140 10.29 -8.84 4.88
N GLY A 141 10.90 -7.89 4.19
CA GLY A 141 10.93 -6.48 4.60
C GLY A 141 9.54 -5.82 4.60
N GLU A 142 8.75 -6.08 3.56
CA GLU A 142 7.35 -5.61 3.50
C GLU A 142 6.49 -6.23 4.60
N ALA A 143 6.67 -7.53 4.87
CA ALA A 143 5.98 -8.25 5.95
C ALA A 143 6.31 -7.69 7.33
N ALA A 144 7.57 -7.27 7.56
CA ALA A 144 8.00 -6.62 8.79
C ALA A 144 7.39 -5.21 8.94
N ARG A 145 7.48 -4.38 7.90
CA ARG A 145 6.87 -3.03 7.85
C ARG A 145 5.36 -3.07 8.08
N ALA A 146 4.68 -4.07 7.54
CA ALA A 146 3.24 -4.25 7.70
C ALA A 146 2.80 -4.67 9.11
N ARG A 147 3.73 -4.88 10.06
CA ARG A 147 3.42 -5.30 11.45
C ARG A 147 4.07 -4.46 12.53
N VAL A 148 5.27 -3.91 12.28
CA VAL A 148 6.07 -3.23 13.29
C VAL A 148 6.70 -1.95 12.72
N PRO A 149 6.71 -0.83 13.47
CA PRO A 149 6.07 -0.63 14.78
C PRO A 149 4.56 -0.36 14.67
N PHE A 150 3.86 -0.32 15.81
CA PHE A 150 2.48 0.20 15.92
C PHE A 150 1.42 -0.52 15.06
N GLN A 151 1.50 -1.85 14.96
CA GLN A 151 0.66 -2.67 14.08
C GLN A 151 0.90 -2.44 12.58
N GLY A 152 1.94 -1.70 12.24
CA GLY A 152 2.51 -1.65 10.91
C GLY A 152 1.94 -0.58 9.98
N PHE A 153 2.69 -0.36 8.92
CA PHE A 153 2.39 0.58 7.84
C PHE A 153 2.66 -0.10 6.49
N PRO A 154 1.69 -0.87 5.95
CA PRO A 154 1.87 -1.62 4.70
C PRO A 154 1.89 -0.72 3.45
N TRP A 155 1.72 0.59 3.61
CA TRP A 155 1.67 1.54 2.50
C TRP A 155 2.96 1.49 1.67
N GLY A 156 2.83 1.44 0.35
CA GLY A 156 3.97 1.29 -0.54
C GLY A 156 4.46 -0.14 -0.75
N LYS A 157 3.72 -1.19 -0.31
CA LYS A 157 3.93 -2.55 -0.81
C LYS A 157 3.95 -2.54 -2.34
N VAL A 158 4.91 -3.22 -2.96
CA VAL A 158 5.07 -3.26 -4.43
C VAL A 158 3.80 -3.73 -5.13
N ALA A 159 3.04 -4.63 -4.51
CA ALA A 159 1.76 -5.09 -5.00
C ALA A 159 0.79 -3.92 -5.30
N PHE A 160 0.74 -2.89 -4.44
CA PHE A 160 -0.17 -1.76 -4.58
C PHE A 160 0.14 -0.87 -5.80
N GLY A 161 1.34 -0.96 -6.37
CA GLY A 161 1.69 -0.33 -7.65
C GLY A 161 1.23 -1.11 -8.88
N GLN A 162 0.62 -2.28 -8.73
CA GLN A 162 0.31 -3.19 -9.84
C GLN A 162 -1.17 -3.29 -10.19
N ALA A 163 -2.01 -2.35 -9.72
CA ALA A 163 -3.44 -2.37 -10.02
C ALA A 163 -3.76 -2.31 -11.51
N ASP A 164 -2.89 -1.70 -12.35
CA ASP A 164 -3.01 -1.69 -13.82
C ASP A 164 -2.07 -2.71 -14.50
N GLY A 165 -1.35 -3.50 -13.72
CA GLY A 165 -0.26 -4.34 -14.18
C GLY A 165 -0.68 -5.70 -14.69
N VAL A 166 0.11 -6.25 -15.62
CA VAL A 166 -0.11 -7.63 -16.11
C VAL A 166 0.01 -8.68 -15.00
N PHE A 167 0.69 -8.33 -13.90
CA PHE A 167 0.88 -9.20 -12.74
C PHE A 167 -0.34 -9.25 -11.81
N LEU A 168 -1.29 -8.31 -11.91
CA LEU A 168 -2.46 -8.20 -11.01
C LEU A 168 -3.14 -9.53 -10.70
N PRO A 169 -3.41 -10.45 -11.67
CA PRO A 169 -4.07 -11.72 -11.39
C PRO A 169 -3.33 -12.62 -10.38
N LEU A 170 -2.03 -12.42 -10.16
CA LEU A 170 -1.27 -13.15 -9.13
C LEU A 170 -1.76 -12.85 -7.71
N ALA A 171 -2.49 -11.74 -7.50
CA ALA A 171 -3.17 -11.48 -6.24
C ALA A 171 -4.15 -12.60 -5.86
N ALA A 172 -4.84 -13.22 -6.84
CA ALA A 172 -5.73 -14.36 -6.60
C ALA A 172 -4.98 -15.65 -6.21
N VAL A 173 -3.67 -15.74 -6.50
CA VAL A 173 -2.86 -16.94 -6.20
C VAL A 173 -2.37 -16.94 -4.76
N GLY A 174 -1.84 -15.83 -4.27
CA GLY A 174 -1.28 -15.75 -2.92
C GLY A 174 -1.20 -14.34 -2.37
N GLY A 175 -2.16 -13.49 -2.76
CA GLY A 175 -2.35 -12.15 -2.22
C GLY A 175 -1.25 -11.17 -2.59
N THR A 176 -1.18 -10.09 -1.82
CA THR A 176 -0.13 -9.07 -1.98
C THR A 176 1.31 -9.60 -1.89
N PRO A 177 1.63 -10.62 -1.04
CA PRO A 177 3.00 -11.16 -0.97
C PRO A 177 3.48 -11.78 -2.30
N VAL A 178 2.65 -12.61 -2.95
CA VAL A 178 3.03 -13.27 -4.21
C VAL A 178 3.09 -12.27 -5.36
N LEU A 179 2.13 -11.34 -5.43
CA LEU A 179 2.12 -10.27 -6.43
C LEU A 179 3.37 -9.38 -6.31
N GLY A 180 3.69 -8.90 -5.11
CA GLY A 180 4.89 -8.08 -4.87
C GLY A 180 6.18 -8.85 -5.18
N PHE A 181 6.30 -10.09 -4.71
CA PHE A 181 7.43 -10.97 -4.98
C PHE A 181 7.68 -11.16 -6.48
N ALA A 182 6.62 -11.42 -7.26
CA ALA A 182 6.69 -11.64 -8.70
C ALA A 182 7.30 -10.44 -9.45
N VAL A 183 6.90 -9.21 -9.11
CA VAL A 183 7.42 -7.98 -9.72
C VAL A 183 8.90 -7.79 -9.39
N VAL A 184 9.26 -7.93 -8.11
CA VAL A 184 10.65 -7.78 -7.65
C VAL A 184 11.55 -8.84 -8.27
N LEU A 185 11.07 -10.09 -8.33
CA LEU A 185 11.77 -11.21 -8.97
C LEU A 185 12.02 -10.93 -10.46
N CYS A 186 11.01 -10.41 -11.18
CA CYS A 186 11.18 -10.02 -12.58
C CYS A 186 12.25 -8.93 -12.72
N GLY A 187 12.21 -7.87 -11.89
CA GLY A 187 13.21 -6.79 -11.94
C GLY A 187 14.64 -7.29 -11.72
N PHE A 188 14.86 -8.09 -10.67
CA PHE A 188 16.18 -8.70 -10.43
C PHE A 188 16.58 -9.72 -11.51
N GLY A 189 15.63 -10.47 -12.04
CA GLY A 189 15.83 -11.41 -13.15
C GLY A 189 16.26 -10.71 -14.44
N LEU A 190 15.65 -9.57 -14.77
CA LEU A 190 16.02 -8.74 -15.92
C LEU A 190 17.45 -8.21 -15.80
N TYR A 191 17.85 -7.75 -14.61
CA TYR A 191 19.23 -7.35 -14.36
C TYR A 191 20.21 -8.53 -14.53
N GLU A 192 19.90 -9.69 -13.96
CA GLU A 192 20.74 -10.88 -14.09
C GLU A 192 20.87 -11.33 -15.56
N ALA A 193 19.77 -11.30 -16.32
CA ALA A 193 19.78 -11.58 -17.75
C ALA A 193 20.69 -10.60 -18.53
N GLY A 194 20.55 -9.29 -18.27
CA GLY A 194 21.40 -8.26 -18.89
C GLY A 194 22.89 -8.44 -18.55
N ARG A 195 23.20 -8.76 -17.29
CA ARG A 195 24.56 -9.05 -16.83
C ARG A 195 25.16 -10.25 -17.55
N LEU A 196 24.42 -11.36 -17.67
CA LEU A 196 24.88 -12.56 -18.36
C LEU A 196 25.06 -12.35 -19.87
N ILE A 197 24.22 -11.53 -20.50
CA ILE A 197 24.39 -11.14 -21.91
C ILE A 197 25.69 -10.33 -22.08
N ALA A 198 25.96 -9.38 -21.18
CA ALA A 198 27.21 -8.61 -21.21
C ALA A 198 28.44 -9.50 -20.99
N GLU A 199 28.37 -10.46 -20.06
CA GLU A 199 29.45 -11.44 -19.84
C GLU A 199 29.67 -12.36 -21.02
N ARG A 200 28.60 -12.82 -21.69
CA ARG A 200 28.70 -13.60 -22.93
C ARG A 200 29.45 -12.83 -24.00
N ARG A 201 29.13 -11.54 -24.18
CA ARG A 201 29.77 -10.69 -25.18
C ARG A 201 31.26 -10.49 -24.89
N ARG A 202 31.65 -10.41 -23.62
CA ARG A 202 33.03 -10.19 -23.20
C ARG A 202 33.88 -11.46 -23.22
N ASN A 203 33.35 -12.55 -22.66
CA ASN A 203 34.14 -13.75 -22.33
C ASN A 203 33.71 -15.00 -23.11
N ARG A 204 32.65 -14.92 -23.95
CA ARG A 204 32.03 -16.04 -24.70
C ARG A 204 31.53 -17.24 -23.88
N VAL A 205 31.67 -17.21 -22.56
CA VAL A 205 31.22 -18.25 -21.64
C VAL A 205 30.01 -17.76 -20.84
N VAL A 206 28.94 -18.54 -20.82
CA VAL A 206 27.77 -18.32 -19.96
C VAL A 206 27.48 -19.59 -19.20
N ARG A 207 27.33 -19.47 -17.88
CA ARG A 207 26.84 -20.58 -17.05
C ARG A 207 25.37 -20.81 -17.38
N ARG A 208 25.06 -21.90 -18.11
CA ARG A 208 23.69 -22.24 -18.54
C ARG A 208 22.68 -22.17 -17.41
N ALA A 209 23.02 -22.72 -16.24
CA ALA A 209 22.16 -22.68 -15.05
C ALA A 209 21.80 -21.25 -14.60
N ALA A 210 22.73 -20.29 -14.70
CA ALA A 210 22.45 -18.88 -14.36
C ALA A 210 21.53 -18.22 -15.39
N ALA A 211 21.72 -18.53 -16.68
CA ALA A 211 20.84 -18.05 -17.74
C ALA A 211 19.42 -18.61 -17.61
N THR A 212 19.29 -19.91 -17.30
CA THR A 212 18.00 -20.54 -17.02
C THR A 212 17.33 -19.91 -15.81
N ALA A 213 18.05 -19.70 -14.70
CA ALA A 213 17.51 -19.06 -13.51
C ALA A 213 17.03 -17.61 -13.80
N ALA A 214 17.79 -16.83 -14.56
CA ALA A 214 17.41 -15.48 -14.96
C ALA A 214 16.15 -15.47 -15.84
N LEU A 215 16.08 -16.39 -16.82
CA LEU A 215 14.90 -16.55 -17.67
C LEU A 215 13.67 -16.95 -16.86
N LEU A 216 13.79 -17.96 -15.98
CA LEU A 216 12.69 -18.42 -15.14
C LEU A 216 12.21 -17.35 -14.16
N SER A 217 13.10 -16.48 -13.67
CA SER A 217 12.75 -15.35 -12.81
C SER A 217 11.81 -14.34 -13.50
N VAL A 218 11.78 -14.32 -14.83
CA VAL A 218 10.87 -13.46 -15.60
C VAL A 218 9.69 -14.26 -16.17
N ALA A 219 9.98 -15.42 -16.77
CA ALA A 219 8.99 -16.23 -17.45
C ALA A 219 7.94 -16.80 -16.48
N VAL A 220 8.34 -17.29 -15.30
CA VAL A 220 7.41 -17.91 -14.35
C VAL A 220 6.38 -16.90 -13.83
N PRO A 221 6.77 -15.70 -13.33
CA PRO A 221 5.78 -14.71 -12.93
C PRO A 221 4.85 -14.25 -14.05
N VAL A 222 5.37 -14.03 -15.26
CA VAL A 222 4.57 -13.55 -16.39
C VAL A 222 3.57 -14.62 -16.86
N VAL A 223 4.02 -15.86 -17.05
CA VAL A 223 3.15 -16.99 -17.43
C VAL A 223 2.16 -17.29 -16.32
N GLY A 224 2.60 -17.26 -15.06
CA GLY A 224 1.74 -17.43 -13.89
C GLY A 224 0.63 -16.38 -13.82
N ALA A 225 0.94 -15.11 -14.12
CA ALA A 225 -0.06 -14.06 -14.15
C ALA A 225 -1.09 -14.24 -15.26
N VAL A 226 -0.68 -14.72 -16.44
CA VAL A 226 -1.61 -15.06 -17.53
C VAL A 226 -2.51 -16.22 -17.12
N ALA A 227 -1.96 -17.28 -16.54
CA ALA A 227 -2.72 -18.45 -16.08
C ALA A 227 -3.69 -18.10 -14.94
N ALA A 228 -3.27 -17.23 -14.02
CA ALA A 228 -4.06 -16.83 -12.85
C ALA A 228 -5.31 -16.00 -13.21
N ARG A 229 -5.43 -15.48 -14.43
CA ARG A 229 -6.65 -14.79 -14.89
C ARG A 229 -7.90 -15.66 -14.78
N ALA A 230 -7.75 -16.98 -14.93
CA ALA A 230 -8.86 -17.92 -14.81
C ALA A 230 -9.31 -18.17 -13.36
N LEU A 231 -8.57 -17.69 -12.36
CA LEU A 231 -8.92 -17.83 -10.93
C LEU A 231 -9.95 -16.80 -10.46
N VAL A 232 -10.28 -15.83 -11.31
CA VAL A 232 -11.19 -14.73 -10.99
C VAL A 232 -12.30 -14.71 -12.03
N SER A 233 -13.52 -14.48 -11.57
CA SER A 233 -14.70 -14.39 -12.44
C SER A 233 -15.59 -13.24 -11.98
N ASP A 234 -16.19 -12.53 -12.92
CA ASP A 234 -17.22 -11.52 -12.68
C ASP A 234 -18.64 -12.07 -12.86
N SER A 235 -18.80 -13.39 -13.03
CA SER A 235 -20.10 -14.04 -13.07
C SER A 235 -20.75 -14.05 -11.68
N ALA A 236 -22.05 -13.81 -11.63
CA ALA A 236 -22.86 -14.06 -10.43
C ALA A 236 -22.88 -15.55 -10.07
N GLU A 237 -22.83 -15.86 -8.78
CA GLU A 237 -23.01 -17.23 -8.25
C GLU A 237 -24.24 -17.29 -7.35
N ASP A 238 -24.44 -16.28 -6.51
CA ASP A 238 -25.62 -16.14 -5.64
C ASP A 238 -26.46 -14.93 -6.07
N GLY A 239 -26.71 -14.84 -7.38
CA GLY A 239 -27.43 -13.71 -7.97
C GLY A 239 -26.65 -12.41 -7.96
N THR A 240 -27.37 -11.30 -7.86
CA THR A 240 -26.85 -9.94 -8.07
C THR A 240 -27.53 -8.96 -7.15
N ALA A 241 -26.80 -7.95 -6.68
CA ALA A 241 -27.37 -6.81 -5.95
C ALA A 241 -27.19 -5.52 -6.75
N THR A 242 -28.18 -4.63 -6.70
CA THR A 242 -28.08 -3.25 -7.19
C THR A 242 -27.68 -2.36 -6.03
N VAL A 243 -26.43 -1.90 -6.05
CA VAL A 243 -25.86 -1.11 -4.95
C VAL A 243 -25.79 0.36 -5.33
N ALA A 244 -26.11 1.23 -4.37
CA ALA A 244 -25.84 2.65 -4.46
C ALA A 244 -24.71 3.10 -3.52
N LEU A 245 -23.77 3.89 -4.03
CA LEU A 245 -22.72 4.54 -3.24
C LEU A 245 -23.04 6.02 -3.16
N ILE A 246 -23.05 6.59 -1.96
CA ILE A 246 -23.29 8.03 -1.75
C ILE A 246 -21.98 8.74 -1.46
N GLN A 247 -21.77 9.87 -2.12
CA GLN A 247 -20.68 10.80 -1.87
C GLN A 247 -21.28 12.17 -1.61
N GLY A 248 -21.42 12.54 -0.33
CA GLY A 248 -22.04 13.82 0.05
C GLY A 248 -21.13 15.03 -0.17
N ASN A 249 -19.81 14.82 -0.19
CA ASN A 249 -18.79 15.86 0.01
C ASN A 249 -18.77 16.42 1.44
N VAL A 250 -17.86 17.36 1.70
CA VAL A 250 -17.73 18.08 2.97
C VAL A 250 -17.88 19.58 2.75
N PRO A 251 -18.33 20.36 3.76
CA PRO A 251 -18.43 21.81 3.66
C PRO A 251 -17.06 22.49 3.46
N ARG A 252 -16.00 21.90 4.01
CA ARG A 252 -14.59 22.33 3.88
C ARG A 252 -13.67 21.10 3.89
N ALA A 253 -12.54 21.16 3.19
CA ALA A 253 -11.50 20.12 3.25
C ALA A 253 -10.57 20.31 4.46
N GLY A 254 -9.83 19.26 4.86
CA GLY A 254 -8.86 19.28 5.95
C GLY A 254 -9.41 18.78 7.29
N LEU A 255 -8.61 18.91 8.36
CA LEU A 255 -8.94 18.38 9.71
C LEU A 255 -10.24 18.93 10.32
N GLU A 256 -10.69 20.11 9.88
CA GLU A 256 -11.92 20.76 10.35
C GLU A 256 -13.14 20.48 9.47
N PHE A 257 -13.10 19.43 8.62
CA PHE A 257 -14.18 19.13 7.67
C PHE A 257 -15.56 18.93 8.32
N ASN A 258 -15.57 18.52 9.59
CA ASN A 258 -16.74 18.26 10.42
C ASN A 258 -16.97 19.33 11.52
N ALA A 259 -16.29 20.48 11.46
CA ALA A 259 -16.45 21.54 12.46
C ALA A 259 -17.86 22.17 12.47
N GLN A 260 -18.61 21.99 11.38
CA GLN A 260 -20.01 22.39 11.30
C GLN A 260 -20.90 21.22 11.64
N ARG A 261 -21.51 21.26 12.83
CA ARG A 261 -22.41 20.23 13.34
C ARG A 261 -23.45 19.83 12.28
N ARG A 262 -23.48 18.54 11.92
CA ARG A 262 -24.33 17.84 10.93
C ARG A 262 -24.05 18.14 9.47
N ALA A 263 -23.12 19.03 9.15
CA ALA A 263 -22.98 19.43 7.75
C ALA A 263 -22.58 18.25 6.85
N VAL A 264 -21.77 17.32 7.36
CA VAL A 264 -21.39 16.12 6.62
C VAL A 264 -22.59 15.18 6.49
N LEU A 265 -23.32 14.94 7.59
CA LEU A 265 -24.54 14.14 7.60
C LEU A 265 -25.58 14.66 6.58
N ASP A 266 -25.92 15.95 6.67
CA ASP A 266 -26.93 16.60 5.83
C ASP A 266 -26.55 16.52 4.34
N TYR A 267 -25.25 16.50 4.03
CA TYR A 267 -24.76 16.38 2.65
C TYR A 267 -24.98 14.98 2.07
N HIS A 268 -24.76 13.93 2.86
CA HIS A 268 -25.01 12.55 2.44
C HIS A 268 -26.52 12.24 2.36
N ALA A 269 -27.30 12.76 3.32
CA ALA A 269 -28.75 12.65 3.28
C ALA A 269 -29.33 13.33 2.03
N ARG A 270 -28.88 14.55 1.69
CA ARG A 270 -29.33 15.25 0.48
C ARG A 270 -29.06 14.47 -0.82
N GLU A 271 -27.87 13.89 -0.98
CA GLU A 271 -27.59 13.07 -2.17
C GLU A 271 -28.40 11.76 -2.17
N THR A 272 -28.76 11.23 -1.01
CA THR A 272 -29.68 10.08 -0.88
C THR A 272 -31.11 10.46 -1.29
N HIS A 273 -31.62 11.62 -0.86
CA HIS A 273 -32.93 12.13 -1.28
C HIS A 273 -32.98 12.39 -2.79
N LYS A 274 -31.87 12.90 -3.36
CA LYS A 274 -31.75 13.08 -4.81
C LYS A 274 -31.78 11.74 -5.55
N LEU A 275 -31.05 10.74 -5.05
CA LEU A 275 -31.13 9.37 -5.57
C LEU A 275 -32.57 8.84 -5.50
N ALA A 276 -33.26 9.01 -4.38
CA ALA A 276 -34.66 8.57 -4.22
C ALA A 276 -35.61 9.25 -5.22
N ALA A 277 -35.43 10.55 -5.46
CA ALA A 277 -36.18 11.28 -6.48
C ALA A 277 -35.89 10.77 -7.90
N ASP A 278 -34.63 10.47 -8.22
CA ASP A 278 -34.24 9.94 -9.53
C ASP A 278 -34.72 8.49 -9.76
N VAL A 279 -34.80 7.68 -8.69
CA VAL A 279 -35.46 6.35 -8.71
C VAL A 279 -36.95 6.48 -8.98
N ARG A 280 -37.67 7.37 -8.26
CA ARG A 280 -39.11 7.61 -8.48
C ARG A 280 -39.40 8.14 -9.89
N ALA A 281 -38.49 8.91 -10.45
CA ALA A 281 -38.56 9.41 -11.82
C ALA A 281 -38.15 8.36 -12.88
N GLY A 282 -37.72 7.16 -12.49
CA GLY A 282 -37.30 6.09 -13.39
C GLY A 282 -35.98 6.36 -14.12
N LYS A 283 -35.16 7.31 -13.65
CA LYS A 283 -33.87 7.66 -14.28
C LYS A 283 -32.77 6.66 -13.95
N VAL A 284 -32.86 6.04 -12.78
CA VAL A 284 -31.93 5.01 -12.29
C VAL A 284 -32.73 3.88 -11.66
N ALA A 285 -32.17 2.67 -11.66
CA ALA A 285 -32.78 1.53 -10.98
C ALA A 285 -32.85 1.78 -9.47
N LYS A 286 -33.93 1.29 -8.83
CA LYS A 286 -34.00 1.26 -7.36
C LYS A 286 -32.87 0.35 -6.85
N PRO A 287 -31.98 0.84 -5.96
CA PRO A 287 -30.98 0.00 -5.34
C PRO A 287 -31.64 -0.94 -4.33
N ASP A 288 -31.01 -2.09 -4.09
CA ASP A 288 -31.35 -3.03 -3.03
C ASP A 288 -30.88 -2.50 -1.67
N TYR A 289 -29.77 -1.74 -1.66
CA TYR A 289 -29.27 -1.01 -0.50
C TYR A 289 -28.30 0.11 -0.85
N VAL A 290 -28.09 1.02 0.10
CA VAL A 290 -27.24 2.20 -0.02
C VAL A 290 -26.05 2.10 0.92
N LEU A 291 -24.86 2.45 0.43
CA LEU A 291 -23.61 2.47 1.19
C LEU A 291 -23.11 3.90 1.32
N TRP A 292 -23.06 4.41 2.54
CA TRP A 292 -22.42 5.69 2.85
C TRP A 292 -20.96 5.49 3.28
N PRO A 293 -20.14 6.54 3.14
CA PRO A 293 -18.73 6.51 3.52
C PRO A 293 -18.49 6.44 5.04
N GLU A 294 -17.22 6.28 5.40
CA GLU A 294 -16.74 6.43 6.79
C GLU A 294 -17.01 7.85 7.29
N ASN A 295 -17.43 8.00 8.55
CA ASN A 295 -17.76 9.29 9.18
C ASN A 295 -18.71 10.16 8.33
N SER A 296 -19.62 9.51 7.60
CA SER A 296 -20.70 10.16 6.85
C SER A 296 -21.70 10.89 7.75
N SER A 297 -21.84 10.44 9.00
CA SER A 297 -22.41 11.20 10.09
C SER A 297 -21.26 11.76 10.94
N ASP A 298 -21.18 13.08 11.05
CA ASP A 298 -20.23 13.77 11.92
C ASP A 298 -20.69 13.83 13.39
N ILE A 299 -21.83 13.20 13.70
CA ILE A 299 -22.45 13.19 15.02
C ILE A 299 -22.99 11.79 15.30
N ASP A 300 -22.82 11.34 16.54
CA ASP A 300 -23.34 10.07 17.01
C ASP A 300 -24.88 10.01 16.91
N PRO A 301 -25.46 9.15 16.04
CA PRO A 301 -26.90 9.03 15.91
C PRO A 301 -27.56 8.27 17.07
N PHE A 302 -26.81 7.56 17.91
CA PHE A 302 -27.34 6.93 19.12
C PHE A 302 -27.48 7.91 20.28
N GLU A 303 -26.63 8.93 20.34
CA GLU A 303 -26.70 9.99 21.34
C GLU A 303 -27.68 11.11 20.93
N TYR A 304 -27.68 11.49 19.65
CA TYR A 304 -28.42 12.65 19.16
C TYR A 304 -29.59 12.27 18.25
N ALA A 305 -30.80 12.41 18.77
CA ALA A 305 -32.03 12.08 18.06
C ALA A 305 -32.24 12.85 16.74
N ASP A 306 -31.67 14.05 16.61
CA ASP A 306 -31.75 14.83 15.37
C ASP A 306 -30.89 14.24 14.25
N ALA A 307 -29.75 13.63 14.58
CA ALA A 307 -28.94 12.88 13.61
C ALA A 307 -29.65 11.58 13.19
N ALA A 308 -30.21 10.84 14.15
CA ALA A 308 -31.03 9.65 13.87
C ALA A 308 -32.20 9.97 12.93
N ALA A 309 -32.91 11.07 13.16
CA ALA A 309 -34.05 11.47 12.34
C ALA A 309 -33.68 11.73 10.88
N VAL A 310 -32.52 12.36 10.62
CA VAL A 310 -32.02 12.61 9.25
C VAL A 310 -31.70 11.30 8.53
N ILE A 311 -31.06 10.35 9.22
CA ILE A 311 -30.76 9.03 8.65
C ILE A 311 -32.05 8.25 8.39
N GLU A 312 -32.98 8.27 9.34
CA GLU A 312 -34.26 7.59 9.23
C GLU A 312 -35.11 8.15 8.08
N GLU A 313 -35.15 9.47 7.90
CA GLU A 313 -35.82 10.12 6.78
C GLU A 313 -35.21 9.73 5.44
N ALA A 314 -33.87 9.74 5.33
CA ALA A 314 -33.17 9.31 4.12
C ALA A 314 -33.44 7.83 3.78
N ALA A 315 -33.39 6.94 4.78
CA ALA A 315 -33.70 5.51 4.61
C ALA A 315 -35.15 5.28 4.18
N LYS A 316 -36.11 5.99 4.78
CA LYS A 316 -37.53 5.92 4.40
C LYS A 316 -37.79 6.45 2.99
N ASP A 317 -37.12 7.53 2.59
CA ASP A 317 -37.33 8.16 1.27
C ASP A 317 -36.84 7.27 0.12
N ILE A 318 -35.66 6.64 0.25
CA ILE A 318 -35.19 5.65 -0.72
C ILE A 318 -35.91 4.29 -0.57
N GLY A 319 -36.38 3.98 0.64
CA GLY A 319 -37.16 2.80 0.96
C GLY A 319 -36.35 1.51 0.91
N VAL A 320 -35.07 1.56 1.28
CA VAL A 320 -34.14 0.42 1.43
C VAL A 320 -33.11 0.69 2.56
N PRO A 321 -32.43 -0.35 3.07
CA PRO A 321 -31.41 -0.17 4.10
C PRO A 321 -30.22 0.69 3.67
N ILE A 322 -29.63 1.42 4.63
CA ILE A 322 -28.46 2.27 4.45
C ILE A 322 -27.36 1.87 5.44
N SER A 323 -26.14 1.63 4.96
CA SER A 323 -24.94 1.53 5.81
C SER A 323 -24.36 2.93 6.04
N VAL A 324 -24.35 3.41 7.27
CA VAL A 324 -23.91 4.76 7.67
C VAL A 324 -22.64 4.69 8.50
N GLY A 325 -21.60 5.44 8.13
CA GLY A 325 -20.41 5.61 8.98
C GLY A 325 -20.57 6.74 9.99
N SER A 326 -20.23 6.50 11.24
CA SER A 326 -20.28 7.49 12.33
C SER A 326 -19.14 7.30 13.33
N VAL A 327 -18.82 8.37 14.05
CA VAL A 327 -18.08 8.28 15.31
C VAL A 327 -19.09 8.08 16.43
N VAL A 328 -18.92 7.02 17.22
CA VAL A 328 -19.84 6.62 18.30
C VAL A 328 -19.10 6.58 19.62
N GLU A 329 -19.69 7.12 20.67
CA GLU A 329 -19.19 6.96 22.04
C GLU A 329 -20.01 5.90 22.78
N ARG A 330 -19.38 4.76 23.07
CA ARG A 330 -20.01 3.63 23.77
C ARG A 330 -19.12 3.15 24.90
N ASP A 331 -19.66 3.10 26.12
CA ASP A 331 -18.96 2.64 27.33
C ASP A 331 -17.61 3.35 27.57
N GLY A 332 -17.54 4.67 27.31
CA GLY A 332 -16.33 5.47 27.43
C GLY A 332 -15.27 5.21 26.35
N LYS A 333 -15.63 4.46 25.31
CA LYS A 333 -14.79 4.23 24.13
C LYS A 333 -15.31 5.06 22.96
N LEU A 334 -14.39 5.76 22.30
CA LEU A 334 -14.65 6.40 21.02
C LEU A 334 -14.41 5.38 19.90
N LEU A 335 -15.41 5.11 19.08
CA LEU A 335 -15.39 4.07 18.04
C LEU A 335 -15.66 4.72 16.67
N ASN A 336 -14.96 4.22 15.65
CA ASN A 336 -15.26 4.50 14.26
C ASN A 336 -16.11 3.33 13.77
N GLU A 337 -17.42 3.56 13.67
CA GLU A 337 -18.42 2.51 13.54
C GLU A 337 -19.20 2.68 12.22
N GLN A 338 -19.40 1.58 11.50
CA GLN A 338 -20.42 1.48 10.46
C GLN A 338 -21.71 0.94 11.08
N ILE A 339 -22.85 1.53 10.75
CA ILE A 339 -24.17 1.21 11.30
C ILE A 339 -25.10 0.86 10.14
N LEU A 340 -25.71 -0.33 10.18
CA LEU A 340 -26.76 -0.70 9.23
C LEU A 340 -28.10 -0.16 9.72
N TRP A 341 -28.68 0.75 8.96
CA TRP A 341 -29.96 1.37 9.24
C TRP A 341 -31.06 0.83 8.32
N ASP A 342 -32.04 0.15 8.90
CA ASP A 342 -33.23 -0.34 8.22
C ASP A 342 -34.31 0.76 8.19
N PRO A 343 -35.04 0.94 7.07
CA PRO A 343 -36.03 2.01 6.93
C PRO A 343 -37.25 1.89 7.87
N VAL A 344 -37.48 0.72 8.46
CA VAL A 344 -38.58 0.44 9.38
C VAL A 344 -38.08 0.21 10.81
N LYS A 345 -37.00 -0.54 10.98
CA LYS A 345 -36.48 -0.97 12.29
C LYS A 345 -35.46 -0.01 12.89
N GLY A 346 -34.91 0.93 12.11
CA GLY A 346 -33.80 1.78 12.54
C GLY A 346 -32.46 1.04 12.51
N ALA A 347 -31.53 1.38 13.41
CA ALA A 347 -30.24 0.69 13.50
C ALA A 347 -30.40 -0.80 13.85
N THR A 348 -29.75 -1.69 13.10
CA THR A 348 -29.91 -3.15 13.22
C THR A 348 -28.61 -3.93 13.44
N GLN A 349 -27.53 -3.53 12.78
CA GLN A 349 -26.19 -4.14 12.91
C GLN A 349 -25.15 -3.03 12.98
N THR A 350 -24.03 -3.29 13.65
CA THR A 350 -22.90 -2.36 13.68
C THR A 350 -21.58 -3.08 13.46
N TYR A 351 -20.57 -2.34 13.01
CA TYR A 351 -19.21 -2.81 12.84
C TYR A 351 -18.23 -1.75 13.31
N ASP A 352 -17.46 -2.09 14.35
CA ASP A 352 -16.38 -1.26 14.88
C ASP A 352 -15.09 -1.51 14.08
N LYS A 353 -14.49 -0.44 13.56
CA LYS A 353 -13.19 -0.50 12.87
C LYS A 353 -12.12 -1.14 13.76
N ARG A 354 -11.39 -2.12 13.22
CA ARG A 354 -10.42 -2.96 13.95
C ARG A 354 -8.99 -2.45 13.78
N GLN A 355 -8.62 -2.04 12.57
CA GLN A 355 -7.31 -1.46 12.28
C GLN A 355 -7.37 0.07 12.30
N ILE A 356 -7.07 0.61 13.47
CA ILE A 356 -7.04 2.06 13.72
C ILE A 356 -5.72 2.65 13.23
N GLN A 357 -5.77 3.79 12.54
CA GLN A 357 -4.64 4.47 11.92
C GLN A 357 -3.75 5.15 12.97
N PRO A 358 -2.44 4.83 13.02
CA PRO A 358 -1.49 5.52 13.89
C PRO A 358 -1.36 7.00 13.50
N PHE A 359 -1.25 7.87 14.51
CA PHE A 359 -1.08 9.33 14.41
C PHE A 359 -2.28 10.11 13.84
N GLY A 360 -3.29 9.44 13.27
CA GLY A 360 -4.57 10.04 12.88
C GLY A 360 -5.68 9.75 13.89
N GLU A 361 -5.93 8.46 14.17
CA GLU A 361 -7.02 8.02 15.06
C GLU A 361 -6.54 7.63 16.46
N TYR A 362 -5.25 7.36 16.64
CA TYR A 362 -4.65 7.26 17.96
C TYR A 362 -3.22 7.78 17.93
N LEU A 363 -2.69 8.21 19.09
CA LEU A 363 -1.33 8.75 19.17
C LEU A 363 -0.35 7.77 19.84
N PRO A 364 0.47 7.02 19.05
CA PRO A 364 1.54 6.23 19.61
C PRO A 364 2.53 7.07 20.42
N LEU A 365 3.06 6.52 21.51
CA LEU A 365 4.07 7.18 22.35
C LEU A 365 3.65 8.60 22.80
N ARG A 366 2.35 8.81 23.09
CA ARG A 366 1.76 10.10 23.49
C ARG A 366 2.59 10.88 24.52
N SER A 367 3.20 10.20 25.50
CA SER A 367 4.08 10.82 26.51
C SER A 367 5.37 11.41 25.91
N LEU A 368 6.02 10.70 24.99
CA LEU A 368 7.21 11.17 24.28
C LEU A 368 6.86 12.30 23.31
N VAL A 369 5.75 12.16 22.58
CA VAL A 369 5.25 13.19 21.66
C VAL A 369 4.93 14.47 22.43
N GLY A 370 4.22 14.37 23.55
CA GLY A 370 3.88 15.51 24.41
C GLY A 370 5.10 16.18 25.06
N ALA A 371 6.18 15.42 25.29
CA ALA A 371 7.44 15.98 25.78
C ALA A 371 8.17 16.79 24.69
N ILE A 372 7.99 16.45 23.41
CA ILE A 372 8.56 17.19 22.28
C ILE A 372 7.70 18.40 21.93
N ASN A 373 6.38 18.20 21.83
CA ASN A 373 5.44 19.26 21.52
C ASN A 373 4.03 18.95 22.07
N LYS A 374 3.59 19.73 23.06
CA LYS A 374 2.26 19.57 23.67
C LYS A 374 1.11 19.84 22.71
N SER A 375 1.26 20.71 21.71
CA SER A 375 0.19 20.98 20.74
C SER A 375 -0.10 19.79 19.83
N TRP A 376 0.84 18.85 19.67
CA TRP A 376 0.63 17.62 18.90
C TRP A 376 -0.23 16.60 19.66
N THR A 377 -0.21 16.62 20.99
CA THR A 377 -1.07 15.76 21.81
C THR A 377 -2.50 16.29 21.94
N GLU A 378 -2.72 17.58 21.67
CA GLU A 378 -4.03 18.23 21.77
C GLU A 378 -4.90 18.05 20.51
N MET A 379 -4.31 17.68 19.37
CA MET A 379 -5.03 17.39 18.12
C MET A 379 -5.87 16.10 18.19
N ALA A 380 -5.47 15.12 19.01
CA ALA A 380 -6.25 13.91 19.30
C ALA A 380 -6.57 13.84 20.80
N ARG A 381 -7.68 14.47 21.22
CA ARG A 381 -8.07 14.54 22.64
C ARG A 381 -8.32 13.16 23.24
N GLN A 382 -8.93 12.25 22.48
CA GLN A 382 -9.19 10.86 22.84
C GLN A 382 -8.76 9.94 21.69
N ASP A 383 -8.14 8.81 22.01
CA ASP A 383 -7.75 7.80 21.04
C ASP A 383 -8.97 6.92 20.71
N PHE A 384 -9.14 6.57 19.43
CA PHE A 384 -10.14 5.60 19.01
C PHE A 384 -9.81 4.20 19.56
N SER A 385 -10.85 3.50 20.00
CA SER A 385 -10.82 2.09 20.38
C SER A 385 -10.95 1.20 19.15
N ARG A 386 -10.47 -0.04 19.29
CA ARG A 386 -10.51 -1.06 18.22
C ARG A 386 -11.71 -1.98 18.41
N GLY A 387 -12.39 -2.30 17.32
CA GLY A 387 -13.31 -3.43 17.24
C GLY A 387 -12.60 -4.78 17.34
N THR A 388 -13.34 -5.83 17.68
CA THR A 388 -12.83 -7.20 17.80
C THR A 388 -13.39 -8.15 16.74
N GLU A 389 -14.62 -7.90 16.29
CA GLU A 389 -15.37 -8.80 15.42
C GLU A 389 -15.17 -8.49 13.92
N PRO A 390 -15.19 -9.51 13.04
CA PRO A 390 -15.21 -9.29 11.59
C PRO A 390 -16.45 -8.50 11.15
N GLY A 391 -16.27 -7.53 10.26
CA GLY A 391 -17.38 -6.73 9.72
C GLY A 391 -18.06 -7.42 8.55
N VAL A 392 -19.20 -8.06 8.77
CA VAL A 392 -20.07 -8.57 7.69
C VAL A 392 -21.51 -8.21 8.00
N PHE A 393 -22.12 -7.37 7.18
CA PHE A 393 -23.54 -7.06 7.26
C PHE A 393 -24.38 -8.02 6.44
N ASP A 394 -25.49 -8.46 7.03
CA ASP A 394 -26.58 -9.10 6.29
C ASP A 394 -27.59 -8.02 5.87
N ILE A 395 -27.63 -7.71 4.57
CA ILE A 395 -28.36 -6.58 4.01
C ILE A 395 -29.09 -6.99 2.73
N ASP A 396 -30.43 -6.95 2.78
CA ASP A 396 -31.31 -7.38 1.69
C ASP A 396 -30.95 -8.76 1.09
N GLY A 397 -30.59 -9.71 1.96
CA GLY A 397 -30.22 -11.08 1.57
C GLY A 397 -28.79 -11.24 1.05
N ALA A 398 -28.01 -10.16 0.94
CA ALA A 398 -26.59 -10.18 0.59
C ALA A 398 -25.70 -10.03 1.83
N LYS A 399 -24.52 -10.66 1.81
CA LYS A 399 -23.48 -10.47 2.83
C LYS A 399 -22.41 -9.49 2.37
N VAL A 400 -22.38 -8.30 2.98
CA VAL A 400 -21.43 -7.23 2.64
C VAL A 400 -20.32 -7.16 3.69
N GLY A 401 -19.10 -7.52 3.29
CA GLY A 401 -17.90 -7.39 4.11
C GLY A 401 -17.45 -5.93 4.23
N LEU A 402 -17.08 -5.48 5.43
CA LEU A 402 -16.63 -4.12 5.70
C LEU A 402 -15.13 -4.10 6.03
N ALA A 403 -14.38 -3.28 5.29
CA ALA A 403 -12.98 -2.98 5.57
C ALA A 403 -12.79 -1.47 5.49
N THR A 404 -13.01 -0.79 6.61
CA THR A 404 -13.10 0.67 6.68
C THR A 404 -11.73 1.31 6.44
N CYS A 405 -11.65 2.12 5.38
CA CYS A 405 -10.55 3.02 5.07
C CYS A 405 -9.15 2.38 5.08
N TYR A 406 -8.40 2.56 6.16
CA TYR A 406 -7.03 2.07 6.34
C TYR A 406 -6.96 0.53 6.33
N GLU A 407 -8.05 -0.16 6.68
CA GLU A 407 -8.14 -1.63 6.71
C GLU A 407 -7.92 -2.29 5.35
N ALA A 408 -8.27 -1.62 4.24
CA ALA A 408 -8.05 -2.15 2.89
C ALA A 408 -6.57 -2.40 2.57
N ALA A 409 -5.64 -1.77 3.30
CA ALA A 409 -4.21 -1.99 3.16
C ALA A 409 -3.73 -3.29 3.86
N PHE A 410 -4.54 -3.90 4.72
CA PHE A 410 -4.18 -5.06 5.54
C PHE A 410 -4.83 -6.33 5.01
N ASP A 411 -3.99 -7.28 4.58
CA ASP A 411 -4.44 -8.53 3.96
C ASP A 411 -5.39 -9.32 4.88
N TRP A 412 -5.10 -9.35 6.18
CA TRP A 412 -5.91 -10.09 7.15
C TRP A 412 -7.30 -9.48 7.34
N ALA A 413 -7.42 -8.14 7.36
CA ALA A 413 -8.68 -7.47 7.68
C ALA A 413 -9.74 -7.73 6.60
N VAL A 414 -9.32 -7.63 5.34
CA VAL A 414 -10.21 -7.88 4.19
C VAL A 414 -10.54 -9.36 4.06
N ARG A 415 -9.53 -10.24 4.16
CA ARG A 415 -9.73 -11.69 4.10
C ARG A 415 -10.73 -12.17 5.14
N ASP A 416 -10.66 -11.63 6.36
CA ASP A 416 -11.52 -12.05 7.45
C ASP A 416 -13.00 -11.89 7.09
N THR A 417 -13.38 -10.80 6.42
CA THR A 417 -14.76 -10.58 5.97
C THR A 417 -15.23 -11.67 4.98
N VAL A 418 -14.36 -12.05 4.04
CA VAL A 418 -14.67 -13.05 3.00
C VAL A 418 -14.76 -14.45 3.62
N THR A 419 -13.88 -14.80 4.54
CA THR A 419 -13.96 -16.08 5.26
C THR A 419 -15.12 -16.14 6.25
N HIS A 420 -15.75 -15.01 6.58
CA HIS A 420 -17.00 -14.92 7.32
C HIS A 420 -18.23 -14.75 6.40
N GLY A 421 -18.08 -15.08 5.12
CA GLY A 421 -19.20 -15.23 4.19
C GLY A 421 -19.53 -14.00 3.35
N ALA A 422 -18.70 -12.96 3.35
CA ALA A 422 -18.94 -11.80 2.50
C ALA A 422 -18.94 -12.17 1.01
N GLU A 423 -19.97 -11.72 0.31
CA GLU A 423 -20.21 -11.94 -1.13
C GLU A 423 -19.78 -10.74 -1.99
N MET A 424 -19.62 -9.60 -1.33
CA MET A 424 -18.93 -8.41 -1.81
C MET A 424 -18.27 -7.68 -0.65
N ILE A 425 -17.39 -6.73 -0.95
CA ILE A 425 -16.65 -5.96 0.04
C ILE A 425 -16.97 -4.48 -0.16
N SER A 426 -17.23 -3.76 0.93
CA SER A 426 -17.29 -2.31 0.95
C SER A 426 -16.12 -1.75 1.76
N VAL A 427 -15.46 -0.74 1.20
CA VAL A 427 -14.35 0.00 1.78
C VAL A 427 -14.81 1.44 2.04
N PRO A 428 -15.71 1.65 3.02
CA PRO A 428 -16.14 2.99 3.39
C PRO A 428 -14.92 3.77 3.87
N SER A 429 -14.70 4.96 3.31
CA SER A 429 -13.52 5.75 3.66
C SER A 429 -13.82 7.24 3.70
N ASN A 430 -13.06 7.99 4.50
CA ASN A 430 -13.11 9.44 4.52
C ASN A 430 -11.77 10.01 4.05
N ASN A 431 -11.79 10.74 2.93
CA ASN A 431 -10.59 11.36 2.38
C ASN A 431 -10.51 12.87 2.64
N ALA A 432 -11.44 13.45 3.40
CA ALA A 432 -11.52 14.90 3.62
C ALA A 432 -10.26 15.47 4.30
N THR A 433 -9.68 14.71 5.22
CA THR A 433 -8.44 15.06 5.94
C THR A 433 -7.21 15.15 5.04
N PHE A 434 -7.23 14.47 3.88
CA PHE A 434 -6.07 14.35 2.99
C PHE A 434 -6.15 15.27 1.76
N ASP A 435 -7.18 16.11 1.68
CA ASP A 435 -7.42 17.08 0.62
C ASP A 435 -7.29 16.45 -0.80
N ARG A 436 -7.03 17.26 -1.82
CA ARG A 436 -6.80 16.85 -3.22
C ARG A 436 -5.43 16.18 -3.43
N SER A 437 -5.12 15.16 -2.62
CA SER A 437 -3.85 14.42 -2.71
C SER A 437 -3.97 13.09 -3.48
N GLU A 438 -2.83 12.46 -3.77
CA GLU A 438 -2.78 11.16 -4.45
C GLU A 438 -3.27 9.98 -3.58
N MET A 439 -3.52 10.21 -2.28
CA MET A 439 -3.88 9.17 -1.32
C MET A 439 -5.12 8.37 -1.78
N THR A 440 -6.18 9.03 -2.24
CA THR A 440 -7.41 8.35 -2.69
C THR A 440 -7.14 7.38 -3.85
N TYR A 441 -6.22 7.72 -4.77
CA TYR A 441 -5.87 6.84 -5.88
C TYR A 441 -4.98 5.67 -5.43
N GLN A 442 -4.12 5.89 -4.43
CA GLN A 442 -3.33 4.84 -3.82
C GLN A 442 -4.23 3.85 -3.06
N GLN A 443 -5.21 4.33 -2.29
CA GLN A 443 -6.21 3.48 -1.63
C GLN A 443 -7.09 2.74 -2.65
N LEU A 444 -7.55 3.43 -3.71
CA LEU A 444 -8.35 2.80 -4.75
C LEU A 444 -7.61 1.65 -5.45
N ALA A 445 -6.29 1.77 -5.63
CA ALA A 445 -5.47 0.68 -6.15
C ALA A 445 -5.36 -0.51 -5.19
N MET A 446 -5.31 -0.26 -3.87
CA MET A 446 -5.40 -1.33 -2.87
C MET A 446 -6.73 -2.07 -3.01
N SER A 447 -7.85 -1.34 -3.09
CA SER A 447 -9.18 -1.92 -3.27
C SER A 447 -9.30 -2.75 -4.55
N ARG A 448 -8.64 -2.35 -5.65
CA ARG A 448 -8.58 -3.15 -6.89
C ARG A 448 -7.85 -4.48 -6.69
N ILE A 449 -6.79 -4.47 -5.90
CA ILE A 449 -6.05 -5.69 -5.59
C ILE A 449 -6.90 -6.60 -4.70
N ARG A 450 -7.66 -6.04 -3.74
CA ARG A 450 -8.60 -6.83 -2.92
C ARG A 450 -9.71 -7.48 -3.73
N ALA A 451 -10.23 -6.79 -4.75
CA ALA A 451 -11.23 -7.35 -5.64
C ALA A 451 -10.74 -8.63 -6.32
N VAL A 452 -9.52 -8.58 -6.85
CA VAL A 452 -8.86 -9.71 -7.55
C VAL A 452 -8.43 -10.79 -6.57
N GLU A 453 -7.85 -10.40 -5.44
CA GLU A 453 -7.37 -11.31 -4.41
C GLU A 453 -8.50 -12.18 -3.87
N HIS A 454 -9.72 -11.64 -3.74
CA HIS A 454 -10.85 -12.37 -3.18
C HIS A 454 -11.90 -12.79 -4.22
N SER A 455 -11.76 -12.41 -5.49
CA SER A 455 -12.79 -12.63 -6.52
C SER A 455 -14.15 -12.08 -6.07
N ARG A 456 -14.14 -10.82 -5.60
CA ARG A 456 -15.30 -10.11 -5.04
C ARG A 456 -15.44 -8.75 -5.68
N THR A 457 -16.68 -8.29 -5.85
CA THR A 457 -16.93 -6.88 -6.12
C THR A 457 -16.47 -6.07 -4.90
N VAL A 458 -15.72 -4.99 -5.14
CA VAL A 458 -15.31 -4.04 -4.10
C VAL A 458 -15.92 -2.68 -4.40
N THR A 459 -16.70 -2.16 -3.45
CA THR A 459 -17.24 -0.80 -3.50
C THR A 459 -16.45 0.10 -2.58
N VAL A 460 -16.16 1.32 -3.02
CA VAL A 460 -15.41 2.31 -2.25
C VAL A 460 -16.26 3.56 -2.12
N PRO A 461 -17.23 3.63 -1.19
CA PRO A 461 -17.93 4.87 -0.91
C PRO A 461 -17.00 5.80 -0.12
N VAL A 462 -16.74 7.00 -0.66
CA VAL A 462 -15.86 8.00 -0.03
C VAL A 462 -16.55 9.35 0.11
N THR A 463 -16.30 10.02 1.24
CA THR A 463 -16.92 11.31 1.60
C THR A 463 -16.58 12.40 0.57
N SER A 464 -15.29 12.55 0.22
CA SER A 464 -14.78 13.63 -0.63
C SER A 464 -13.67 13.20 -1.60
N GLY A 465 -13.31 11.91 -1.58
CA GLY A 465 -12.35 11.30 -2.50
C GLY A 465 -12.98 10.84 -3.81
N VAL A 466 -12.42 9.80 -4.42
CA VAL A 466 -12.97 9.15 -5.62
C VAL A 466 -13.75 7.91 -5.21
N SER A 467 -15.09 8.00 -5.22
CA SER A 467 -15.95 6.83 -5.01
C SER A 467 -15.90 5.94 -6.24
N ALA A 468 -15.93 4.63 -6.05
CA ALA A 468 -15.80 3.69 -7.16
C ALA A 468 -16.49 2.34 -6.93
N VAL A 469 -16.88 1.69 -8.03
CA VAL A 469 -17.29 0.28 -8.07
C VAL A 469 -16.26 -0.51 -8.86
N ILE A 470 -15.71 -1.54 -8.23
CA ILE A 470 -14.63 -2.38 -8.78
C ILE A 470 -15.15 -3.80 -8.90
N LEU A 471 -15.12 -4.36 -10.11
CA LEU A 471 -15.50 -5.75 -10.35
C LEU A 471 -14.43 -6.74 -9.88
N PRO A 472 -14.76 -8.03 -9.71
CA PRO A 472 -13.83 -9.05 -9.23
C PRO A 472 -12.49 -9.10 -9.98
N ASP A 473 -12.47 -8.78 -11.27
CA ASP A 473 -11.25 -8.75 -12.10
C ASP A 473 -10.38 -7.48 -11.89
N GLY A 474 -10.76 -6.60 -10.96
CA GLY A 474 -10.05 -5.39 -10.63
C GLY A 474 -10.37 -4.19 -11.54
N ARG A 475 -11.33 -4.33 -12.48
CA ARG A 475 -11.77 -3.20 -13.32
C ARG A 475 -12.65 -2.24 -12.53
N ILE A 476 -12.31 -0.95 -12.57
CA ILE A 476 -13.20 0.12 -12.13
C ILE A 476 -14.26 0.32 -13.22
N THR A 477 -15.53 0.20 -12.86
CA THR A 477 -16.67 0.30 -13.79
C THR A 477 -17.41 1.63 -13.68
N GLN A 478 -17.46 2.19 -12.47
CA GLN A 478 -17.94 3.53 -12.22
C GLN A 478 -17.01 4.23 -11.24
N LYS A 479 -16.85 5.56 -11.40
CA LYS A 479 -16.15 6.41 -10.43
C LYS A 479 -16.66 7.85 -10.43
N THR A 480 -16.56 8.52 -9.29
CA THR A 480 -16.86 9.94 -9.15
C THR A 480 -15.60 10.82 -9.36
N GLY A 481 -15.77 12.14 -9.31
CA GLY A 481 -14.65 13.07 -9.10
C GLY A 481 -14.38 13.29 -7.61
N MET A 482 -13.23 13.90 -7.28
CA MET A 482 -12.95 14.35 -5.91
C MET A 482 -13.72 15.63 -5.57
N PHE A 483 -14.13 15.77 -4.31
CA PHE A 483 -14.79 16.96 -3.75
C PHE A 483 -16.02 17.42 -4.55
N VAL A 484 -16.79 16.48 -5.08
CA VAL A 484 -18.07 16.75 -5.74
C VAL A 484 -19.16 15.87 -5.12
N PRO A 485 -20.35 16.42 -4.81
CA PRO A 485 -21.47 15.59 -4.39
C PRO A 485 -21.93 14.72 -5.57
N ALA A 486 -22.11 13.43 -5.33
CA ALA A 486 -22.49 12.46 -6.35
C ALA A 486 -23.09 11.20 -5.71
N TYR A 487 -23.73 10.38 -6.55
CA TYR A 487 -24.03 8.99 -6.22
C TYR A 487 -23.70 8.10 -7.42
N LEU A 488 -23.38 6.83 -7.15
CA LEU A 488 -23.21 5.78 -8.16
C LEU A 488 -24.26 4.71 -7.92
N VAL A 489 -24.84 4.15 -8.98
CA VAL A 489 -25.77 3.01 -8.89
C VAL A 489 -25.31 1.93 -9.85
N GLN A 490 -25.10 0.72 -9.35
CA GLN A 490 -24.64 -0.38 -10.19
C GLN A 490 -25.15 -1.74 -9.71
N LYS A 491 -25.59 -2.55 -10.67
CA LYS A 491 -25.82 -3.97 -10.47
C LYS A 491 -24.49 -4.73 -10.46
N VAL A 492 -24.24 -5.46 -9.38
CA VAL A 492 -22.98 -6.18 -9.13
C VAL A 492 -23.23 -7.67 -8.88
N PRO A 493 -22.30 -8.56 -9.28
CA PRO A 493 -22.39 -9.97 -9.00
C PRO A 493 -22.11 -10.26 -7.52
N LEU A 494 -22.93 -11.11 -6.91
CA LEU A 494 -22.65 -11.72 -5.60
C LEU A 494 -21.96 -13.07 -5.82
N ARG A 495 -20.83 -13.27 -5.14
CA ARG A 495 -19.95 -14.44 -5.35
C ARG A 495 -19.59 -15.08 -4.02
N THR A 496 -19.57 -16.41 -3.99
CA THR A 496 -19.22 -17.19 -2.78
C THR A 496 -17.94 -17.99 -2.96
N SER A 497 -17.58 -18.37 -4.19
CA SER A 497 -16.32 -19.07 -4.49
C SER A 497 -15.09 -18.32 -4.01
N THR A 498 -14.12 -19.03 -3.47
CA THR A 498 -12.89 -18.47 -2.92
C THR A 498 -11.70 -18.67 -3.86
N THR A 499 -10.75 -17.75 -3.81
CA THR A 499 -9.46 -17.85 -4.52
C THR A 499 -8.44 -18.65 -3.70
N PRO A 500 -7.39 -19.20 -4.33
CA PRO A 500 -6.25 -19.76 -3.59
C PRO A 500 -5.65 -18.79 -2.56
N ALA A 501 -5.59 -17.49 -2.86
CA ALA A 501 -5.11 -16.48 -1.90
C ALA A 501 -6.00 -16.40 -0.66
N THR A 502 -7.33 -16.45 -0.84
CA THR A 502 -8.29 -16.45 0.26
C THR A 502 -8.13 -17.70 1.11
N GLU A 503 -8.02 -18.88 0.50
CA GLU A 503 -7.83 -20.14 1.23
C GLU A 503 -6.50 -20.19 1.99
N LEU A 504 -5.40 -19.89 1.30
CA LEU A 504 -4.04 -19.99 1.85
C LEU A 504 -3.73 -18.92 2.91
N GLY A 505 -4.40 -17.77 2.85
CA GLY A 505 -4.21 -16.67 3.79
C GLY A 505 -2.74 -16.25 3.92
N ILE A 506 -2.19 -16.33 5.13
CA ILE A 506 -0.82 -15.89 5.44
C ILE A 506 0.28 -16.86 4.94
N LEU A 507 -0.06 -18.09 4.55
CA LEU A 507 0.92 -19.13 4.22
C LEU A 507 1.92 -18.74 3.11
N PRO A 508 1.52 -18.08 2.00
CA PRO A 508 2.46 -17.67 0.96
C PRO A 508 3.49 -16.66 1.47
N GLU A 509 3.10 -15.74 2.36
CA GLU A 509 4.02 -14.79 2.99
C GLU A 509 5.02 -15.53 3.89
N ILE A 510 4.56 -16.47 4.71
CA ILE A 510 5.42 -17.28 5.59
C ILE A 510 6.44 -18.06 4.75
N ALA A 511 6.01 -18.69 3.66
CA ALA A 511 6.90 -19.43 2.77
C ALA A 511 8.01 -18.52 2.19
N LEU A 512 7.64 -17.32 1.72
CA LEU A 512 8.60 -16.35 1.20
C LEU A 512 9.56 -15.82 2.28
N VAL A 513 9.08 -15.60 3.51
CA VAL A 513 9.94 -15.23 4.65
C VAL A 513 10.94 -16.34 4.98
N LEU A 514 10.52 -17.61 4.95
CA LEU A 514 11.42 -18.75 5.17
C LEU A 514 12.47 -18.87 4.05
N VAL A 515 12.10 -18.61 2.79
CA VAL A 515 13.05 -18.54 1.67
C VAL A 515 14.05 -17.41 1.90
N ALA A 516 13.61 -16.23 2.35
CA ALA A 516 14.49 -15.12 2.68
C ALA A 516 15.49 -15.49 3.79
N ALA A 517 15.01 -16.08 4.87
CA ALA A 517 15.84 -16.53 5.99
C ALA A 517 16.87 -17.59 5.56
N GLY A 518 16.45 -18.57 4.75
CA GLY A 518 17.34 -19.59 4.19
C GLY A 518 18.44 -18.99 3.30
N GLY A 519 18.09 -18.02 2.46
CA GLY A 519 19.04 -17.30 1.61
C GLY A 519 20.07 -16.52 2.43
N ILE A 520 19.63 -15.77 3.45
CA ILE A 520 20.53 -15.03 4.35
C ILE A 520 21.45 -16.00 5.11
N GLY A 521 20.91 -17.10 5.65
CA GLY A 521 21.68 -18.13 6.34
C GLY A 521 22.76 -18.75 5.46
N TRP A 522 22.45 -19.05 4.19
CA TRP A 522 23.42 -19.55 3.22
C TRP A 522 24.51 -18.52 2.92
N ALA A 523 24.13 -17.26 2.71
CA ALA A 523 25.10 -16.18 2.46
C ALA A 523 26.10 -16.04 3.62
N ILE A 524 25.61 -16.02 4.87
CA ILE A 524 26.47 -15.93 6.06
C ILE A 524 27.37 -17.17 6.18
N GLY A 525 26.81 -18.37 6.04
CA GLY A 525 27.57 -19.62 6.15
C GLY A 525 28.67 -19.74 5.10
N SER A 526 28.40 -19.32 3.85
CA SER A 526 29.40 -19.31 2.78
C SER A 526 30.53 -18.30 3.04
N GLY A 527 30.21 -17.11 3.58
CA GLY A 527 31.21 -16.11 3.95
C GLY A 527 32.13 -16.56 5.08
N LEU A 528 31.60 -17.25 6.09
CA LEU A 528 32.39 -17.79 7.20
C LEU A 528 33.34 -18.91 6.75
N ARG A 529 32.88 -19.81 5.87
CA ARG A 529 33.74 -20.87 5.30
C ARG A 529 34.88 -20.29 4.46
N ALA A 530 34.60 -19.27 3.65
CA ALA A 530 35.62 -18.63 2.82
C ALA A 530 36.69 -17.92 3.66
N ARG A 531 36.34 -17.33 4.82
CA ARG A 531 37.32 -16.76 5.76
C ARG A 531 38.20 -17.82 6.39
N ARG A 532 37.59 -18.89 6.93
CA ARG A 532 38.34 -20.02 7.53
C ARG A 532 39.29 -20.70 6.56
N ALA A 533 38.93 -20.79 5.27
CA ALA A 533 39.78 -21.37 4.23
C ALA A 533 40.86 -20.41 3.71
N GLY A 534 40.80 -19.12 4.05
CA GLY A 534 41.87 -18.16 3.75
C GLY A 534 42.85 -17.93 4.91
N ASP A 535 42.46 -18.33 6.12
CA ASP A 535 43.30 -18.33 7.33
C ASP A 535 44.05 -19.65 7.54
N ALA A 536 43.76 -20.68 6.73
CA ALA A 536 44.43 -21.99 6.68
C ALA A 536 45.24 -22.10 5.38
#